data_AF-A0A960XMB9-F1
#
_entry.id   AF-A0A960XMB9-F1
#
_cell.length_a   1.000
_cell.length_b   1.000
_cell.length_c   1.000
_cell.angle_alpha   90.00
_cell.angle_beta   90.00
_cell.angle_gamma   90.00
#
_symmetry.space_group_name_H-M   'P 1'
#
loop_
_entity.id
_entity.type
_entity.pdbx_description
1 polymer ?
#
loop_
_entity_poly.entity_id
_entity_poly.type
_entity_poly.pdbx_seq_one_letter_code
_entity_poly.pdbx_strand_id
1 'polypeptide(L)'
;MKGPPSPGAASLLSEGDVNLSPRRQRWRDEHLDETTRALLADDAGVFLHQALSTPCLNALSGCAGAWVTDLQGRRLLDFHGNNVHQVGFGHPRVVAAVKAQLDQL
;
A
#
# COMPACT_ATOMS: atom_id res chain seq x y z
N MET A 1 7.39 15.78 17.08
CA MET A 1 7.25 14.44 17.70
C MET A 1 5.77 14.21 17.98
N LYS A 2 5.15 13.17 17.41
CA LYS A 2 3.82 12.73 17.88
C LYS A 2 4.03 12.10 19.26
N GLY A 3 3.27 12.54 20.26
CA GLY A 3 3.32 12.00 21.62
C GLY A 3 2.90 10.52 21.66
N PRO A 4 3.14 9.83 22.78
CA PRO A 4 2.76 8.43 22.91
C PRO A 4 1.24 8.26 22.72
N PRO A 5 0.80 7.19 22.04
CA PRO A 5 -0.63 6.94 21.85
C PRO A 5 -1.32 6.74 23.20
N SER A 6 -2.59 7.14 23.27
CA SER A 6 -3.43 6.88 24.45
C SER A 6 -3.59 5.37 24.68
N PRO A 7 -3.81 4.91 25.93
CA PRO A 7 -3.80 3.48 26.27
C PRO A 7 -4.77 2.61 25.45
N GLY A 8 -5.87 3.18 24.97
CA GLY A 8 -6.86 2.50 24.12
C GLY A 8 -6.48 2.39 22.64
N ALA A 9 -5.50 3.17 22.15
CA ALA A 9 -5.00 3.08 20.78
C ALA A 9 -3.89 2.02 20.64
N ALA A 10 -3.23 1.65 21.74
CA ALA A 10 -2.18 0.64 21.75
C ALA A 10 -2.70 -0.78 21.42
N SER A 11 -3.97 -1.08 21.73
CA SER A 11 -4.59 -2.37 21.41
C SER A 11 -4.98 -2.54 19.93
N LEU A 12 -4.90 -1.47 19.14
CA LEU A 12 -5.14 -1.48 17.69
C LEU A 12 -3.85 -1.63 16.87
N LEU A 13 -2.69 -1.59 17.53
CA LEU A 13 -1.40 -1.78 16.88
C LEU A 13 -1.19 -3.28 16.61
N SER A 14 -1.44 -3.69 15.37
CA SER A 14 -1.17 -5.05 14.90
C SER A 14 0.17 -5.12 14.11
N GLU A 15 0.44 -6.27 13.51
CA GLU A 15 1.67 -6.52 12.75
C GLU A 15 1.92 -5.43 11.69
N GLY A 16 3.18 -5.00 11.54
CA GLY A 16 3.61 -4.00 10.55
C GLY A 16 3.53 -2.51 10.97
N ASP A 17 2.57 -2.14 11.81
CA ASP A 17 2.38 -0.73 12.28
C ASP A 17 2.97 -0.43 13.65
N VAL A 18 3.51 -1.45 14.31
CA VAL A 18 4.29 -1.32 15.54
C VAL A 18 5.70 -0.75 15.32
N ASN A 19 6.15 -0.57 14.08
CA ASN A 19 7.49 -0.04 13.81
C ASN A 19 7.54 1.49 13.94
N LEU A 20 7.63 1.95 15.18
CA LEU A 20 7.74 3.36 15.56
C LEU A 20 9.21 3.85 15.64
N SER A 21 10.16 3.03 15.16
CA SER A 21 11.59 3.33 15.30
C SER A 21 12.02 4.55 14.47
N PRO A 22 13.10 5.26 14.86
CA PRO A 22 13.68 6.33 14.03
C PRO A 22 14.09 5.86 12.63
N ARG A 23 14.35 4.56 12.44
CA ARG A 23 14.67 3.98 11.14
C ARG A 23 13.46 3.99 10.19
N ARG A 24 12.23 3.83 10.69
CA ARG A 24 11.00 3.94 9.87
C ARG A 24 10.81 5.37 9.36
N GLN A 25 11.06 6.35 10.23
CA GLN A 25 10.98 7.77 9.85
C GLN A 25 12.03 8.10 8.79
N ARG A 26 13.28 7.73 9.04
CA ARG A 26 14.38 7.93 8.08
C ARG A 26 14.10 7.27 6.73
N TRP A 27 13.63 6.02 6.72
CA TRP A 27 13.26 5.34 5.48
C TRP A 27 12.22 6.15 4.69
N ARG A 28 11.16 6.62 5.36
CA ARG A 28 10.15 7.47 4.72
C ARG A 28 10.80 8.71 4.14
N ASP A 29 11.62 9.42 4.92
CA ASP A 29 12.31 10.65 4.55
C ASP A 29 13.23 10.49 3.33
N GLU A 30 13.94 9.37 3.25
CA GLU A 30 14.87 9.08 2.15
C GLU A 30 14.20 8.50 0.89
N HIS A 31 13.04 7.85 1.01
CA HIS A 31 12.48 7.01 -0.06
C HIS A 31 11.13 7.49 -0.62
N LEU A 32 10.46 8.46 0.00
CA LEU A 32 9.18 8.99 -0.48
C LEU A 32 9.34 10.43 -0.96
N ASP A 33 8.96 10.69 -2.22
CA ASP A 33 8.94 12.05 -2.75
C ASP A 33 7.71 12.83 -2.27
N GLU A 34 7.66 14.13 -2.61
CA GLU A 34 6.58 15.01 -2.15
C GLU A 34 5.20 14.56 -2.66
N THR A 35 5.14 14.13 -3.93
CA THR A 35 3.91 13.60 -4.55
C THR A 35 3.36 12.43 -3.76
N THR A 36 4.22 11.46 -3.41
CA THR A 36 3.80 10.29 -2.62
C THR A 36 3.38 10.70 -1.21
N ARG A 37 4.10 11.62 -0.56
CA ARG A 37 3.74 12.10 0.78
C ARG A 37 2.39 12.79 0.83
N ALA A 38 2.11 13.64 -0.17
CA ALA A 38 0.82 14.33 -0.29
C ALA A 38 -0.32 13.31 -0.39
N LEU A 39 -0.19 12.31 -1.27
CA LEU A 39 -1.23 11.28 -1.41
C LEU A 39 -1.44 10.46 -0.12
N LEU A 40 -0.37 10.11 0.59
CA LEU A 40 -0.48 9.40 1.88
C LEU A 40 -1.07 10.28 2.99
N ALA A 41 -0.87 11.60 2.93
CA ALA A 41 -1.49 12.53 3.85
C ALA A 41 -2.99 12.67 3.58
N ASP A 42 -3.39 12.72 2.30
CA ASP A 42 -4.79 12.72 1.88
C ASP A 42 -5.49 11.42 2.32
N ASP A 43 -4.88 10.26 2.07
CA ASP A 43 -5.34 8.94 2.54
C ASP A 43 -5.61 8.94 4.06
N ALA A 44 -4.65 9.43 4.86
CA ALA A 44 -4.81 9.55 6.30
C ALA A 44 -5.89 10.57 6.73
N GLY A 45 -6.24 11.54 5.88
CA GLY A 45 -7.25 12.54 6.14
C GLY A 45 -8.68 12.08 5.83
N VAL A 46 -8.84 11.10 4.94
CA VAL A 46 -10.15 10.66 4.43
C VAL A 46 -10.55 9.25 4.86
N PHE A 47 -9.59 8.37 5.16
CA PHE A 47 -9.87 6.99 5.57
C PHE A 47 -9.67 6.74 7.08
N LEU A 48 -10.32 5.69 7.59
CA LEU A 48 -10.14 5.24 8.98
C LEU A 48 -8.72 4.71 9.17
N HIS A 49 -8.08 5.08 10.29
CA HIS A 49 -6.75 4.60 10.63
C HIS A 49 -6.85 3.14 11.09
N GLN A 50 -6.52 2.23 10.17
CA GLN A 50 -6.55 0.79 10.36
C GLN A 50 -5.17 0.22 10.08
N ALA A 51 -4.78 -0.76 10.90
CA ALA A 51 -3.47 -1.36 10.78
C ALA A 51 -3.27 -2.02 9.40
N LEU A 52 -2.08 -1.84 8.81
CA LEU A 52 -1.69 -2.29 7.47
C LEU A 52 -2.50 -1.67 6.32
N SER A 53 -3.24 -0.59 6.55
CA SER A 53 -4.09 0.05 5.53
C SER A 53 -3.85 1.55 5.42
N THR A 54 -4.07 2.31 6.50
CA THR A 54 -4.09 3.78 6.41
C THR A 54 -3.32 4.41 7.57
N PRO A 55 -2.32 5.28 7.30
CA PRO A 55 -1.74 5.52 5.98
C PRO A 55 -0.96 4.33 5.43
N CYS A 56 -1.07 4.08 4.13
CA CYS A 56 -0.23 3.10 3.43
C CYS A 56 1.29 3.42 3.59
N LEU A 57 2.15 2.40 3.42
CA LEU A 57 3.60 2.59 3.48
C LEU A 57 4.17 3.42 2.30
N ASN A 58 3.59 3.22 1.11
CA ASN A 58 3.96 3.83 -0.16
C ASN A 58 2.73 3.80 -1.10
N ALA A 59 2.79 4.49 -2.23
CA ALA A 59 1.73 4.51 -3.24
C ALA A 59 2.17 3.85 -4.55
N LEU A 60 1.26 3.09 -5.17
CA LEU A 60 1.51 2.35 -6.41
C LEU A 60 0.89 3.07 -7.61
N SER A 61 1.63 3.15 -8.72
CA SER A 61 1.16 3.65 -10.02
C SER A 61 0.69 2.52 -10.94
N GLY A 62 1.16 1.30 -10.72
CA GLY A 62 0.79 0.17 -11.57
C GLY A 62 1.32 -1.17 -11.08
N CYS A 63 0.90 -2.23 -11.75
CA CYS A 63 1.32 -3.60 -11.46
C CYS A 63 1.20 -4.48 -12.71
N ALA A 64 2.11 -5.45 -12.87
CA ALA A 64 2.12 -6.39 -13.99
C ALA A 64 2.91 -7.65 -13.65
N GLY A 65 2.32 -8.83 -13.87
CA GLY A 65 2.95 -10.10 -13.52
C GLY A 65 3.24 -10.16 -12.02
N ALA A 66 4.50 -10.38 -11.64
CA ALA A 66 4.94 -10.37 -10.24
C ALA A 66 5.42 -8.98 -9.74
N TRP A 67 5.30 -7.94 -10.56
CA TRP A 67 5.85 -6.62 -10.26
C TRP A 67 4.78 -5.62 -9.85
N VAL A 68 5.13 -4.75 -8.91
CA VAL A 68 4.44 -3.49 -8.65
C VAL A 68 5.36 -2.31 -8.98
N THR A 69 4.77 -1.20 -9.39
CA THR A 69 5.50 0.04 -9.70
C THR A 69 4.96 1.13 -8.80
N ASP A 70 5.85 1.84 -8.10
CA ASP A 70 5.44 2.95 -7.25
C ASP A 70 5.27 4.27 -8.03
N LEU A 71 4.79 5.33 -7.37
CA LEU A 71 4.61 6.64 -8.01
C LEU A 71 5.93 7.26 -8.51
N GLN A 72 7.07 6.85 -7.96
CA GLN A 72 8.40 7.29 -8.36
C GLN A 72 8.98 6.43 -9.50
N GLY A 73 8.22 5.48 -10.03
CA GLY A 73 8.61 4.60 -11.13
C GLY A 73 9.52 3.42 -10.73
N ARG A 74 9.74 3.19 -9.44
CA ARG A 74 10.54 2.05 -8.97
C ARG A 74 9.74 0.77 -9.17
N ARG A 75 10.36 -0.21 -9.83
CA ARG A 75 9.80 -1.55 -10.02
C ARG A 75 10.23 -2.46 -8.88
N LEU A 76 9.25 -2.94 -8.12
CA LEU A 76 9.44 -3.78 -6.94
C LEU A 76 8.81 -5.15 -7.19
N LEU A 77 9.48 -6.21 -6.75
CA LEU A 77 8.96 -7.57 -6.83
C LEU A 77 7.99 -7.80 -5.67
N ASP A 78 6.78 -8.28 -5.97
CA ASP A 78 5.77 -8.57 -4.96
C ASP A 78 5.97 -9.96 -4.35
N PHE A 79 6.28 -9.99 -3.06
CA PHE A 79 6.39 -11.19 -2.23
C PHE A 79 5.23 -11.36 -1.25
N HIS A 80 4.22 -10.49 -1.31
CA HIS A 80 3.11 -10.49 -0.37
C HIS A 80 1.88 -11.15 -0.99
N GLY A 81 1.35 -10.58 -2.09
CA GLY A 81 0.25 -11.10 -2.92
C GLY A 81 -1.08 -11.51 -2.24
N ASN A 82 -1.15 -11.62 -0.91
CA ASN A 82 -2.24 -12.19 -0.11
C ASN A 82 -2.85 -13.49 -0.68
N ASN A 83 -2.06 -14.30 -1.39
CA ASN A 83 -2.50 -15.48 -2.16
C ASN A 83 -3.51 -15.19 -3.29
N VAL A 84 -3.86 -13.94 -3.57
CA VAL A 84 -4.82 -13.53 -4.60
C VAL A 84 -4.16 -13.45 -5.98
N HIS A 85 -2.88 -13.09 -6.02
CA HIS A 85 -2.18 -12.70 -7.25
C HIS A 85 -1.32 -13.82 -7.87
N GLN A 86 -1.69 -15.09 -7.65
CA GLN A 86 -0.85 -16.24 -8.06
C GLN A 86 -0.66 -16.36 -9.59
N VAL A 87 -1.62 -15.88 -10.37
CA VAL A 87 -1.51 -15.81 -11.85
C VAL A 87 -0.87 -14.50 -12.32
N GLY A 88 -0.43 -13.64 -11.40
CA GLY A 88 0.15 -12.33 -11.66
C GLY A 88 -0.89 -11.23 -11.88
N PHE A 89 -0.48 -9.99 -11.56
CA PHE A 89 -1.27 -8.79 -11.82
C PHE A 89 -1.56 -8.63 -13.31
N GLY A 90 -2.81 -8.29 -13.63
CA GLY A 90 -3.23 -7.99 -15.01
C GLY A 90 -3.15 -9.19 -15.96
N HIS A 91 -3.26 -10.43 -15.46
CA HIS A 91 -3.14 -11.63 -16.30
C HIS A 91 -4.09 -11.58 -17.51
N PRO A 92 -3.59 -11.63 -18.77
CA PRO A 92 -4.38 -11.31 -19.96
C PRO A 92 -5.66 -12.13 -20.11
N ARG A 93 -5.60 -13.43 -19.77
CA ARG A 93 -6.78 -14.31 -19.83
C ARG A 93 -7.85 -13.93 -18.80
N VAL A 94 -7.45 -13.47 -17.62
CA VAL A 94 -8.39 -13.06 -16.56
C VAL A 94 -9.04 -11.74 -16.96
N VAL A 95 -8.24 -10.77 -17.41
CA VAL A 95 -8.75 -9.47 -17.87
C VAL A 95 -9.73 -9.65 -19.04
N ALA A 96 -9.40 -10.50 -20.02
CA ALA A 96 -10.29 -10.78 -21.14
C ALA A 96 -11.60 -11.42 -20.70
N ALA A 97 -11.55 -12.40 -19.79
CA ALA A 97 -12.76 -13.06 -19.26
C ALA A 97 -13.66 -12.09 -18.50
N VAL A 98 -13.09 -11.22 -17.66
CA VAL A 98 -13.84 -10.18 -16.92
C VAL A 98 -14.53 -9.21 -17.89
N LYS A 99 -13.82 -8.73 -18.92
CA LYS A 99 -14.39 -7.82 -19.94
C LYS A 99 -15.53 -8.48 -20.70
N ALA A 100 -15.33 -9.70 -21.19
CA ALA A 100 -16.37 -10.44 -21.90
C ALA A 100 -17.62 -10.67 -21.04
N GLN A 101 -17.44 -10.91 -19.74
CA GLN A 101 -18.58 -11.06 -18.82
C GLN A 101 -19.32 -9.73 -18.59
N LEU A 102 -18.60 -8.61 -18.50
CA LEU A 102 -19.21 -7.28 -18.37
C LEU A 102 -20.06 -6.91 -19.60
N ASP A 103 -19.64 -7.33 -20.80
CA ASP A 103 -20.41 -7.08 -22.04
C ASP A 103 -21.72 -7.91 -22.12
N GLN A 104 -21.93 -8.87 -21.22
CA GLN A 104 -23.11 -9.76 -21.19
C GLN A 104 -24.11 -9.44 -20.05
N LEU A 105 -23.81 -8.44 -19.21
CA LEU A 105 -24.67 -7.98 -18.10
C LEU A 105 -25.45 -6.74 -18.51
#